data_AF-A0A6G1JXT1-F1
#
_entry.id   AF-A0A6G1JXT1-F1
#
_cell.length_a   1.000
_cell.length_b   1.000
_cell.length_c   1.000
_cell.angle_alpha   90.00
_cell.angle_beta   90.00
_cell.angle_gamma   90.00
#
_symmetry.space_group_name_H-M   'P 1'
#
loop_
_entity.id
_entity.type
_entity.pdbx_description
1 polymer ?
#
loop_
_entity_poly.entity_id
_entity_poly.type
_entity_poly.pdbx_seq_one_letter_code
_entity_poly.pdbx_strand_id
1 'polypeptide(L)'
;MATTTPPNKKIVILGGSYAGMSSAHYILKHVIPKLPSNESYQVILASASSQALCRPACPRSLISNDMFAQEKLFVDIKQQFVRYSPESFSFITGTAMELDHTNRTVSVTSRIGEVEKIEFYALVIATGLFDLG
;
A
#
# COMPACT_ATOMS: atom_id res chain seq x y z
N MET A 1 25.97 2.23 -17.72
CA MET A 1 24.53 2.43 -17.98
C MET A 1 23.85 1.09 -17.74
N ALA A 2 23.03 0.97 -16.70
CA ALA A 2 22.27 -0.25 -16.43
C ALA A 2 20.83 -0.03 -16.90
N THR A 3 20.42 -0.72 -17.97
CA THR A 3 19.02 -0.83 -18.36
C THR A 3 18.34 -1.82 -17.44
N THR A 4 17.79 -1.33 -16.32
CA THR A 4 16.89 -2.11 -15.48
C THR A 4 15.55 -2.22 -16.18
N THR A 5 15.28 -3.35 -16.82
CA THR A 5 13.95 -3.67 -17.33
C THR A 5 12.98 -3.61 -16.15
N PRO A 6 11.90 -2.81 -16.21
CA PRO A 6 10.96 -2.70 -15.11
C PRO A 6 10.36 -4.08 -14.77
N PRO A 7 10.07 -4.34 -13.48
CA PRO A 7 9.45 -5.58 -13.05
C PRO A 7 8.18 -5.86 -13.86
N ASN A 8 8.12 -7.04 -14.49
CA ASN A 8 6.99 -7.40 -15.34
C ASN A 8 5.75 -7.79 -14.50
N LYS A 9 5.93 -8.28 -13.27
CA LYS A 9 4.84 -8.80 -12.45
C LYS A 9 4.56 -7.91 -11.23
N LYS A 10 3.55 -7.06 -11.37
CA LYS A 10 3.10 -6.15 -10.30
C LYS A 10 2.12 -6.85 -9.36
N ILE A 11 2.44 -6.91 -8.07
CA ILE A 11 1.54 -7.33 -7.00
C ILE A 11 0.97 -6.06 -6.39
N VAL A 12 -0.27 -5.73 -6.73
CA VAL A 12 -0.94 -4.50 -6.29
C VAL A 12 -1.71 -4.77 -5.01
N ILE A 13 -1.54 -3.91 -4.03
CA ILE A 13 -2.21 -3.95 -2.73
C ILE A 13 -2.97 -2.64 -2.54
N LEU A 14 -4.28 -2.73 -2.37
CA LEU A 14 -5.15 -1.57 -2.17
C LEU A 14 -5.48 -1.42 -0.68
N GLY A 15 -5.08 -0.31 -0.08
CA GLY A 15 -5.33 0.04 1.32
C GLY A 15 -4.07 -0.02 2.17
N GLY A 16 -3.64 1.13 2.71
CA GLY A 16 -2.43 1.28 3.50
C GLY A 16 -2.62 1.12 5.01
N SER A 17 -3.53 0.27 5.47
CA SER A 17 -3.74 0.00 6.91
C SER A 17 -3.14 -1.37 7.31
N TYR A 18 -3.56 -1.91 8.45
CA TYR A 18 -3.05 -3.16 9.04
C TYR A 18 -2.86 -4.28 8.01
N ALA A 19 -3.93 -4.69 7.32
CA ALA A 19 -3.90 -5.82 6.40
C ALA A 19 -3.02 -5.55 5.16
N GLY A 20 -3.07 -4.34 4.59
CA GLY A 20 -2.27 -4.02 3.41
C GLY A 20 -0.78 -3.90 3.73
N MET A 21 -0.42 -3.20 4.80
CA MET A 21 0.97 -3.08 5.24
C MET A 21 1.56 -4.43 5.66
N SER A 22 0.81 -5.24 6.42
CA SER A 22 1.28 -6.57 6.83
C SER A 22 1.46 -7.50 5.63
N SER A 23 0.52 -7.47 4.67
CA SER A 23 0.61 -8.27 3.44
C SER A 23 1.81 -7.84 2.60
N ALA A 24 2.03 -6.54 2.42
CA ALA A 24 3.18 -6.03 1.68
C ALA A 24 4.51 -6.50 2.29
N HIS A 25 4.68 -6.32 3.60
CA HIS A 25 5.88 -6.81 4.31
C HIS A 25 6.07 -8.31 4.18
N TYR A 26 4.99 -9.08 4.34
CA TYR A 26 5.04 -10.54 4.24
C TYR A 26 5.43 -10.99 2.84
N ILE A 27 4.83 -10.39 1.81
CA ILE A 27 5.12 -10.71 0.40
C ILE A 27 6.58 -10.39 0.08
N LEU A 28 7.04 -9.20 0.42
CA LEU A 28 8.42 -8.77 0.19
C LEU A 28 9.44 -9.66 0.91
N LYS A 29 9.16 -10.07 2.16
CA LYS A 29 10.11 -10.78 3.01
C LYS A 29 10.08 -12.30 2.83
N HIS A 30 8.92 -12.88 2.55
CA HIS A 30 8.71 -14.33 2.65
C HIS A 30 8.19 -14.99 1.38
N VAL A 31 7.53 -14.24 0.50
CA VAL A 31 6.95 -14.78 -0.74
C VAL A 31 7.92 -14.57 -1.90
N ILE A 32 8.25 -13.31 -2.22
CA ILE A 32 9.10 -12.96 -3.37
C ILE A 32 10.43 -13.73 -3.36
N PRO A 33 11.18 -13.84 -2.24
CA PRO A 33 12.46 -14.57 -2.23
C PRO A 33 12.35 -16.05 -2.61
N LYS A 34 11.15 -16.65 -2.53
CA LYS A 34 10.89 -18.05 -2.85
C LYS A 34 10.28 -18.26 -4.25
N LEU A 35 9.94 -17.18 -4.95
CA LEU A 35 9.39 -17.26 -6.30
C LEU A 35 10.52 -17.41 -7.33
N PRO A 36 10.26 -18.11 -8.45
CA PRO A 36 11.18 -18.12 -9.58
C PRO A 36 11.28 -16.70 -10.19
N SER A 37 12.49 -16.28 -10.56
CA SER A 37 12.77 -14.93 -11.08
C SER A 37 12.25 -13.85 -10.13
N ASN A 38 12.72 -13.86 -8.88
CA ASN A 38 12.23 -12.99 -7.82
C ASN A 38 12.38 -11.49 -8.16
N GLU A 39 13.38 -11.15 -8.96
CA GLU A 39 13.66 -9.83 -9.50
C GLU A 39 12.59 -9.32 -10.48
N SER A 40 11.73 -10.21 -11.00
CA SER A 40 10.64 -9.85 -11.91
C SER A 40 9.37 -9.33 -11.20
N TYR A 41 9.32 -9.40 -9.86
CA TYR A 41 8.17 -8.99 -9.06
C TYR A 41 8.37 -7.65 -8.37
N GLN A 42 7.32 -6.84 -8.36
CA GLN A 42 7.27 -5.60 -7.58
C GLN A 42 5.97 -5.52 -6.80
N VAL A 43 6.05 -5.12 -5.54
CA VAL A 43 4.88 -4.82 -4.72
C VAL A 43 4.54 -3.34 -4.85
N ILE A 44 3.30 -3.04 -5.21
CA ILE A 44 2.76 -1.68 -5.28
C ILE A 44 1.69 -1.55 -4.22
N LEU A 45 1.92 -0.72 -3.20
CA LEU A 45 0.93 -0.40 -2.18
C LEU A 45 0.27 0.95 -2.49
N ALA A 46 -1.03 0.95 -2.76
CA ALA A 46 -1.82 2.15 -2.98
C ALA A 46 -2.69 2.47 -1.76
N SER A 47 -2.72 3.73 -1.33
CA SER A 47 -3.51 4.17 -0.17
C SER A 47 -3.98 5.61 -0.34
N ALA A 48 -5.23 5.90 0.05
CA ALA A 48 -5.78 7.27 0.01
C ALA A 48 -5.07 8.24 0.97
N SER A 49 -4.40 7.70 2.00
CA SER A 49 -3.61 8.45 2.98
C SER A 49 -2.15 7.97 2.96
N SER A 50 -1.21 8.88 3.21
CA SER A 50 0.21 8.58 3.44
C SER A 50 0.49 7.99 4.83
N GLN A 51 -0.49 8.06 5.73
CA GLN A 51 -0.37 7.58 7.10
C GLN A 51 -1.47 6.56 7.43
N ALA A 52 -1.09 5.54 8.20
CA ALA A 52 -1.99 4.55 8.78
C ALA A 52 -2.39 4.96 10.20
N LEU A 53 -3.69 4.85 10.52
CA LEU A 53 -4.21 5.16 11.84
C LEU A 53 -4.05 3.97 12.80
N CYS A 54 -3.44 4.22 13.96
CA CYS A 54 -3.40 3.27 15.07
C CYS A 54 -4.76 3.21 15.77
N ARG A 55 -5.70 2.45 15.20
CA ARG A 55 -7.09 2.34 15.68
C ARG A 55 -7.22 1.99 17.18
N PRO A 56 -6.40 1.07 17.76
CA PRO A 56 -6.46 0.78 19.20
C PRO A 56 -6.04 1.96 20.10
N ALA A 57 -5.33 2.96 19.56
CA ALA A 57 -4.94 4.16 20.31
C ALA A 57 -6.04 5.24 20.29
N CYS A 58 -7.01 5.18 19.37
CA CYS A 58 -8.04 6.20 19.20
C CYS A 58 -8.84 6.52 20.49
N PRO A 59 -9.28 5.55 21.30
CA PRO A 59 -10.00 5.87 22.54
C PRO A 59 -9.16 6.71 23.50
N ARG A 60 -7.85 6.42 23.61
CA ARG A 60 -6.94 7.16 24.49
C ARG A 60 -6.62 8.55 23.93
N SER A 61 -6.42 8.65 22.62
CA SER A 61 -6.12 9.93 21.95
C SER A 61 -7.30 10.91 21.97
N LEU A 62 -8.54 10.42 22.11
CA LEU A 62 -9.74 11.27 22.19
C LEU A 62 -9.99 11.85 23.59
N ILE A 63 -9.58 11.16 24.65
CA ILE A 63 -9.90 11.54 26.03
C ILE A 63 -8.99 12.65 26.55
N SER A 64 -7.70 12.62 26.21
CA SER A 64 -6.74 13.64 26.66
C SER A 64 -5.51 13.68 25.76
N ASN A 65 -5.17 14.88 25.29
CA ASN A 65 -3.93 15.13 24.55
C ASN A 65 -2.68 15.00 25.44
N ASP A 66 -2.81 15.23 26.75
CA ASP A 66 -1.67 15.15 27.70
C ASP A 66 -1.29 13.70 28.00
N MET A 67 -2.27 12.79 27.92
CA MET A 67 -2.09 11.37 28.21
C MET A 67 -1.64 10.56 26.98
N PHE A 68 -1.66 11.15 25.78
CA PHE A 68 -1.28 10.48 24.54
C PHE A 68 -0.62 11.45 23.54
N ALA A 69 0.64 11.16 23.25
CA ALA A 69 1.39 11.77 22.16
C ALA A 69 0.69 11.53 20.80
N GLN A 70 0.03 12.55 20.26
CA GLN A 70 -0.80 12.47 19.04
C GLN A 70 0.01 12.04 17.80
N GLU A 71 1.30 12.31 17.77
CA GLU A 71 2.22 11.85 16.73
C GLU A 71 2.33 10.31 16.67
N LYS A 72 1.98 9.60 17.76
CA LYS A 72 1.94 8.13 17.79
C LYS A 72 0.62 7.56 17.24
N LEU A 73 -0.37 8.42 16.96
CA LEU A 73 -1.65 8.00 16.40
C LEU A 73 -1.53 7.61 14.93
N PHE A 74 -0.61 8.28 14.21
CA PHE A 74 -0.42 8.12 12.77
C PHE A 74 0.95 7.55 12.47
N VAL A 75 0.97 6.45 11.72
CA VAL A 75 2.20 5.79 11.28
C VAL A 75 2.45 6.18 9.82
N ASP A 76 3.57 6.84 9.53
CA ASP A 76 3.97 7.13 8.16
C ASP A 76 4.26 5.84 7.40
N ILE A 77 3.50 5.59 6.34
CA ILE A 77 3.57 4.34 5.59
C ILE A 77 4.91 4.24 4.87
N LYS A 78 5.34 5.28 4.14
CA LYS A 78 6.60 5.25 3.38
C LYS A 78 7.79 4.94 4.29
N GLN A 79 7.84 5.55 5.47
CA GLN A 79 8.89 5.32 6.47
C GLN A 79 8.96 3.85 6.92
N GLN A 80 7.85 3.11 6.94
CA GLN A 80 7.88 1.68 7.31
C GLN A 80 8.54 0.80 6.22
N PHE A 81 8.63 1.27 4.97
CA PHE A 81 9.14 0.50 3.84
C PHE A 81 10.53 0.95 3.34
N VAL A 82 11.22 1.88 4.02
CA VAL A 82 12.54 2.41 3.61
C VAL A 82 13.65 1.36 3.42
N ARG A 83 13.47 0.18 4.02
CA ARG A 83 14.41 -0.95 3.90
C ARG A 83 14.34 -1.69 2.56
N TYR A 84 13.28 -1.47 1.78
CA TYR A 84 13.07 -2.13 0.50
C TYR A 84 13.53 -1.24 -0.64
N SER A 85 14.07 -1.84 -1.69
CA SER A 85 14.54 -1.07 -2.85
C SER A 85 13.35 -0.59 -3.70
N PRO A 86 13.47 0.54 -4.42
CA PRO A 86 12.43 1.04 -5.31
C PRO A 86 12.02 0.05 -6.41
N GLU A 87 12.92 -0.85 -6.81
CA GLU A 87 12.64 -1.91 -7.79
C GLU A 87 11.69 -2.97 -7.20
N SER A 88 11.81 -3.27 -5.90
CA SER A 88 11.00 -4.27 -5.21
C SER A 88 9.67 -3.73 -4.66
N PHE A 89 9.63 -2.45 -4.28
CA PHE A 89 8.49 -1.84 -3.62
C PHE A 89 8.26 -0.40 -4.09
N SER A 90 7.01 -0.06 -4.34
CA SER A 90 6.55 1.31 -4.55
C SER A 90 5.30 1.61 -3.74
N PHE A 91 5.15 2.88 -3.35
CA PHE A 91 3.98 3.37 -2.63
C PHE A 91 3.32 4.52 -3.38
N ILE A 92 2.02 4.39 -3.62
CA ILE A 92 1.20 5.36 -4.33
C ILE A 92 0.20 5.97 -3.35
N THR A 93 0.13 7.29 -3.31
CA THR A 93 -0.87 8.02 -2.51
C THR A 93 -2.03 8.42 -3.41
N GLY A 94 -3.15 7.71 -3.27
CA GLY A 94 -4.36 7.93 -4.05
C GLY A 94 -5.47 6.94 -3.68
N THR A 95 -6.69 7.28 -4.04
CA THR A 95 -7.88 6.46 -3.78
C THR A 95 -8.10 5.52 -4.95
N ALA A 96 -8.23 4.22 -4.69
CA ALA A 96 -8.62 3.27 -5.71
C ALA A 96 -10.10 3.46 -6.07
N MET A 97 -10.41 3.64 -7.35
CA MET A 97 -11.76 4.02 -7.82
C MET A 97 -12.44 2.91 -8.61
N GLU A 98 -11.70 2.20 -9.45
CA GLU A 98 -12.24 1.18 -10.36
C GLU A 98 -11.34 -0.04 -10.40
N LEU A 99 -11.98 -1.22 -10.45
CA LEU A 99 -11.33 -2.50 -10.69
C LEU A 99 -11.88 -3.11 -11.97
N ASP A 100 -11.04 -3.21 -12.99
CA ASP A 100 -11.31 -3.99 -14.20
C ASP A 100 -10.62 -5.36 -14.06
N HIS A 101 -11.40 -6.37 -13.69
CA HIS A 101 -10.91 -7.73 -13.50
C HIS A 101 -10.64 -8.45 -14.83
N THR A 102 -11.26 -8.01 -15.93
CA THR A 102 -11.07 -8.59 -17.27
C THR A 102 -9.70 -8.20 -17.81
N ASN A 103 -9.39 -6.89 -17.78
CA ASN A 103 -8.11 -6.37 -18.22
C ASN A 103 -7.03 -6.38 -17.12
N ARG A 104 -7.40 -6.80 -15.90
CA ARG A 104 -6.53 -6.85 -14.71
C ARG A 104 -5.87 -5.50 -14.43
N THR A 105 -6.69 -4.45 -14.39
CA THR A 105 -6.24 -3.10 -14.05
C THR A 105 -7.03 -2.54 -12.88
N VAL A 106 -6.38 -1.66 -12.12
CA VAL A 106 -7.03 -0.81 -11.13
C VAL A 106 -6.74 0.64 -11.46
N SER A 107 -7.71 1.53 -11.23
CA SER A 107 -7.50 2.97 -11.32
C SER A 107 -7.30 3.55 -9.92
N VAL A 108 -6.26 4.38 -9.78
CA VAL A 108 -5.95 5.10 -8.54
C VAL A 108 -5.98 6.59 -8.86
N THR A 109 -6.86 7.32 -8.19
CA THR A 109 -6.98 8.77 -8.34
C THR A 109 -6.15 9.45 -7.26
N SER A 110 -5.18 10.26 -7.67
CA SER A 110 -4.37 11.07 -6.77
C SER A 110 -5.20 12.19 -6.15
N ARG A 111 -4.65 12.84 -5.11
CA ARG A 111 -5.32 13.98 -4.44
C ARG A 111 -5.62 15.14 -5.39
N ILE A 112 -4.85 15.30 -6.47
CA ILE A 112 -5.03 16.36 -7.46
C ILE A 112 -5.95 15.96 -8.62
N GLY A 113 -6.59 14.78 -8.54
CA GLY A 113 -7.56 14.30 -9.53
C GLY A 113 -6.96 13.57 -10.73
N GLU A 114 -5.64 13.41 -10.79
CA GLU A 114 -4.98 12.61 -11.82
C GLU A 114 -5.28 11.12 -11.61
N VAL A 115 -5.62 10.43 -12.68
CA VAL A 115 -5.94 9.00 -12.65
C VAL A 115 -4.77 8.20 -13.19
N GLU A 116 -4.21 7.34 -12.35
CA GLU A 116 -3.20 6.37 -12.73
C GLU A 116 -3.85 4.99 -12.90
N LYS A 117 -3.70 4.38 -14.08
CA LYS A 117 -4.11 2.99 -14.31
C LYS A 117 -2.93 2.06 -14.08
N ILE A 118 -3.12 1.07 -13.23
CA ILE A 118 -2.09 0.12 -12.82
C ILE A 118 -2.53 -1.28 -13.21
N GLU A 119 -1.81 -1.90 -14.13
CA GLU A 119 -1.92 -3.33 -14.42
C GLU A 119 -1.40 -4.16 -13.25
N PHE A 120 -2.08 -5.28 -12.95
CA PHE A 120 -1.69 -6.17 -11.88
C PHE A 120 -1.55 -7.63 -12.34
N TYR A 121 -0.47 -8.26 -11.89
CA TYR A 121 -0.29 -9.70 -11.92
C TYR A 121 -1.03 -10.37 -10.74
N ALA A 122 -1.04 -9.74 -9.58
CA ALA A 122 -1.86 -10.19 -8.45
C ALA A 122 -2.43 -8.98 -7.71
N LEU A 123 -3.62 -9.14 -7.13
CA LEU A 123 -4.33 -8.08 -6.43
C LEU A 123 -4.68 -8.50 -5.01
N VAL A 124 -4.40 -7.64 -4.04
CA VAL A 124 -4.84 -7.76 -2.65
C VAL A 124 -5.74 -6.57 -2.35
N ILE A 125 -6.99 -6.82 -1.95
CA ILE A 125 -7.94 -5.78 -1.54
C ILE A 125 -7.96 -5.73 -0.01
N ALA A 126 -7.44 -4.64 0.54
CA ALA A 126 -7.31 -4.36 1.97
C ALA A 126 -7.84 -2.94 2.32
N THR A 127 -8.83 -2.47 1.56
CA THR A 127 -9.41 -1.11 1.67
C THR A 127 -10.24 -0.89 2.92
N GLY A 128 -10.52 -1.95 3.69
CA GLY A 128 -11.35 -1.88 4.88
C GLY A 128 -12.83 -1.89 4.55
N LEU A 129 -13.65 -1.51 5.54
CA LEU A 129 -15.09 -1.39 5.39
C LEU A 129 -15.45 0.10 5.27
N PHE A 130 -16.41 0.39 4.39
CA PHE A 130 -17.11 1.67 4.34
C PHE A 130 -18.54 1.44 4.82
N ASP A 131 -18.99 2.23 5.79
CA ASP A 131 -20.36 2.18 6.30
C ASP A 131 -21.22 3.15 5.47
N LEU A 132 -22.19 2.61 4.73
CA LEU A 132 -23.28 3.40 4.17
C LEU A 132 -24.35 3.47 5.26
N GLY A 133 -24.27 4.49 6.11
CA GLY A 133 -25.38 4.84 7.01
C GLY A 133 -26.69 5.06 6.25
#